data_AF-A0A238LDK6-F1
#
_entry.id   AF-A0A238LDK6-F1
#
_cell.length_a   1.000
_cell.length_b   1.000
_cell.length_c   1.000
_cell.angle_alpha   90.00
_cell.angle_beta   90.00
_cell.angle_gamma   90.00
#
_symmetry.space_group_name_H-M   'P 1'
#
loop_
_entity.id
_entity.type
_entity.pdbx_description
1 polymer ?
#
loop_
_entity_poly.entity_id
_entity_poly.type
_entity_poly.pdbx_seq_one_letter_code
_entity_poly.pdbx_strand_id
1 'polypeptide(L)' 'MRHMWRLIKILLILLVLAGLALIAYAYVGPIIFPADFAAPSQQITAPVTLEVD' A
#
# COMPACT_ATOMS: atom_id res chain seq x y z
N MET A 1 -5.64 7.54 -36.22
CA MET A 1 -4.53 7.84 -35.28
C MET A 1 -4.83 8.98 -34.29
N ARG A 2 -5.55 10.06 -34.66
CA ARG A 2 -5.92 11.16 -33.73
C ARG A 2 -6.76 10.75 -32.50
N HIS A 3 -7.59 9.71 -32.62
CA HIS A 3 -8.41 9.18 -31.53
C HIS A 3 -7.59 8.38 -30.49
N MET A 4 -6.57 7.64 -30.92
CA MET A 4 -5.70 6.87 -30.02
C MET A 4 -4.95 7.80 -29.05
N TRP A 5 -4.51 8.95 -29.54
CA TRP A 5 -3.88 9.96 -28.69
C TRP A 5 -4.81 10.51 -27.61
N ARG A 6 -6.12 10.62 -27.87
CA ARG A 6 -7.12 11.00 -26.85
C ARG A 6 -7.26 9.92 -25.80
N LEU A 7 -7.28 8.65 -26.20
CA LEU A 7 -7.34 7.51 -25.27
C LEU A 7 -6.10 7.42 -24.38
N ILE A 8 -4.90 7.62 -24.95
CA ILE A 8 -3.65 7.63 -24.18
C ILE A 8 -3.68 8.72 -23.09
N LYS A 9 -4.15 9.93 -23.43
CA LYS A 9 -4.30 11.00 -22.42
C LYS A 9 -5.25 10.63 -21.29
N ILE A 10 -6.38 9.99 -21.63
CA ILE A 10 -7.34 9.52 -20.63
C ILE A 10 -6.70 8.45 -19.75
N LEU A 11 -5.98 7.49 -20.33
CA LEU A 11 -5.26 6.47 -19.57
C LEU A 11 -4.23 7.07 -18.61
N LEU A 12 -3.49 8.10 -19.03
CA LEU A 12 -2.55 8.79 -18.14
C LEU A 12 -3.27 9.49 -16.98
N ILE A 13 -4.41 10.13 -17.24
CA ILE A 13 -5.22 10.74 -16.18
C ILE A 13 -5.72 9.67 -15.20
N LEU A 14 -6.24 8.55 -15.73
CA LEU A 14 -6.72 7.43 -14.91
C LEU A 14 -5.58 6.78 -14.11
N LEU A 15 -4.38 6.68 -14.67
CA LEU A 15 -3.20 6.19 -13.97
C LEU A 15 -2.87 7.07 -12.76
N VAL A 16 -2.88 8.40 -12.94
CA VAL A 16 -2.66 9.35 -11.85
C VAL A 16 -3.76 9.24 -10.79
N LEU A 17 -5.02 9.16 -11.21
CA LEU A 17 -6.15 8.98 -10.28
C LEU A 17 -6.06 7.67 -9.51
N ALA A 18 -5.67 6.57 -10.16
CA ALA A 18 -5.44 5.29 -9.49
C ALA A 18 -4.30 5.40 -8.46
N GLY A 19 -3.20 6.09 -8.81
CA GLY A 19 -2.11 6.37 -7.88
C GLY A 19 -2.58 7.18 -6.67
N LEU A 20 -3.36 8.24 -6.88
CA LEU A 20 -3.94 9.04 -5.80
C LEU A 20 -4.89 8.22 -4.91
N ALA A 21 -5.70 7.34 -5.50
CA ALA A 21 -6.58 6.45 -4.75
C ALA A 21 -5.79 5.49 -3.85
N LEU A 22 -4.68 4.94 -4.34
CA LEU A 22 -3.79 4.09 -3.53
C LEU A 22 -3.14 4.86 -2.38
N ILE A 23 -2.69 6.10 -2.65
CA ILE A 23 -2.16 6.99 -1.60
C ILE A 23 -3.23 7.24 -0.54
N ALA A 24 -4.45 7.63 -0.95
CA ALA A 24 -5.55 7.86 -0.03
C ALA A 24 -5.88 6.60 0.79
N TYR A 25 -5.91 5.42 0.17
CA TYR A 25 -6.10 4.15 0.86
C TYR A 25 -4.98 3.86 1.87
N ALA A 26 -3.72 4.17 1.58
CA ALA A 26 -2.63 3.98 2.53
C ALA A 26 -2.76 4.87 3.79
N TYR A 27 -3.29 6.09 3.66
CA TYR A 27 -3.41 7.02 4.79
C TYR A 27 -4.75 6.92 5.54
N VAL A 28 -5.85 6.70 4.83
CA VAL A 28 -7.20 6.61 5.42
C VAL A 28 -7.59 5.17 5.74
N GLY A 29 -6.98 4.21 5.05
CA GLY A 29 -7.25 2.77 5.20
C GLY A 29 -7.14 2.25 6.63
N PRO A 30 -6.14 2.63 7.44
CA PRO A 30 -6.07 2.20 8.83
C PRO A 30 -7.29 2.59 9.69
N ILE A 31 -8.03 3.63 9.30
CA ILE A 31 -9.22 4.12 10.03
C ILE A 31 -10.47 3.36 9.61
N ILE A 32 -10.65 3.12 8.30
CA ILE A 32 -11.88 2.53 7.73
C ILE A 32 -11.77 1.00 7.60
N PHE A 33 -10.57 0.49 7.33
CA PHE A 33 -10.24 -0.92 7.10
C PHE A 33 -9.13 -1.40 8.05
N PRO A 34 -9.28 -1.26 9.39
CA PRO A 34 -8.20 -1.52 10.34
C PRO A 34 -7.61 -2.94 10.28
N ALA A 35 -8.41 -3.93 9.85
CA ALA A 35 -7.97 -5.32 9.73
C ALA A 35 -6.86 -5.50 8.67
N ASP A 36 -6.92 -4.79 7.55
CA ASP A 36 -5.93 -4.89 6.46
C ASP A 36 -4.56 -4.31 6.87
N PHE A 37 -4.53 -3.49 7.93
CA PHE A 37 -3.35 -2.79 8.44
C PHE A 37 -2.90 -3.29 9.82
N ALA A 38 -3.55 -4.33 10.35
CA ALA A 38 -3.22 -4.86 11.67
C ALA A 38 -1.86 -5.58 11.64
N ALA A 39 -1.00 -5.27 12.62
CA ALA A 39 0.23 -6.02 12.81
C ALA A 39 -0.06 -7.47 13.22
N PRO A 40 0.79 -8.45 12.83
CA PRO A 40 0.69 -9.81 13.35
C PRO A 40 0.72 -9.79 14.89
N SER A 41 -0.34 -10.28 15.51
CA SER A 41 -0.49 -10.26 16.97
C SER A 41 0.15 -11.46 17.67
N GLN A 42 0.79 -12.35 16.92
CA GLN A 42 1.40 -13.56 17.46
C GLN A 42 2.71 -13.22 18.16
N GLN A 43 2.82 -13.61 19.44
CA GLN A 43 4.06 -13.47 20.19
C GLN A 43 5.11 -14.45 19.64
N ILE A 44 6.29 -13.92 19.29
CA ILE A 44 7.43 -14.72 18.83
C ILE A 44 8.47 -14.75 19.95
N THR A 45 8.84 -15.96 20.40
CA THR A 45 9.94 -16.17 21.35
C THR A 45 11.06 -16.89 20.64
N ALA A 46 12.27 -16.32 20.65
CA ALA A 46 13.48 -16.94 20.12
C ALA A 46 14.51 -17.10 21.24
N PRO A 47 15.20 -18.25 21.33
CA PRO A 47 16.30 -18.41 22.26
C PRO A 47 17.45 -17.47 21.87
N VAL A 48 18.04 -16.79 22.87
CA VAL A 48 19.22 -15.93 22.68
C VAL A 48 20.38 -16.54 23.46
N THR A 49 21.50 -16.77 22.77
CA THR A 49 22.75 -17.16 23.41
C THR A 49 23.45 -15.91 23.94
N LEU A 50 23.75 -15.86 25.24
CA LEU A 50 24.60 -14.82 25.83
C LEU A 50 26.04 -15.33 25.90
N GLU A 51 26.93 -14.72 25.13
CA GLU A 51 28.38 -14.87 25.28
C GLU A 51 28.83 -14.01 26.48
N VAL A 52 29.66 -14.57 27.36
CA VAL A 52 30.24 -13.83 28.51
C VAL A 52 31.75 -14.00 28.46
N ASP A 53 32.48 -12.90 28.33
CA ASP A 53 33.95 -12.82 28.39
C ASP A 53 34.48 -12.90 29.83
#